data_AF-A0A0F9PVM1-F1
#
_entry.id   AF-A0A0F9PVM1-F1
#
_cell.length_a   1.000
_cell.length_b   1.000
_cell.length_c   1.000
_cell.angle_alpha   90.00
_cell.angle_beta   90.00
_cell.angle_gamma   90.00
#
_symmetry.space_group_name_H-M   'P 1'
#
loop_
_entity.id
_entity.type
_entity.pdbx_description
1 polymer ?
#
loop_
_entity_poly.entity_id
_entity_poly.type
_entity_poly.pdbx_seq_one_letter_code
_entity_poly.pdbx_strand_id
1 'polypeptide(L)'
;MKNTETEDDIVAARAVTDRPDDIILYTPIAGTNEKHGRSWVDASSLFDRHLAAQGFERRAEELRFWSAALAGTWFTFSGHQPWIFGGEQLREFLGTLPVVDGVVDVVLIGHSYGGAVIAYALAGRPMIHVRAVITMGTPLRRDLDPVWALAEEAIVLHIHLYGTGLRSWVRFAGQRLRFRRKMPWLLHNYAVKGGHSGVFRKAKHIPQIDHALSIIRGLQGFVGCRFAPAPENVSVKTGRIL
;
A
#
# COMPACT_ATOMS: atom_id res chain seq x y z
N MET A 1 12.45 18.09 -39.08
CA MET A 1 11.18 17.63 -38.49
C MET A 1 11.51 16.82 -37.26
N LYS A 2 11.11 17.28 -36.07
CA LYS A 2 11.31 16.55 -34.81
C LYS A 2 10.14 15.57 -34.67
N ASN A 3 10.42 14.28 -34.61
CA ASN A 3 9.41 13.25 -34.32
C ASN A 3 8.85 13.50 -32.91
N THR A 4 7.66 14.08 -32.86
CA THR A 4 6.76 14.02 -31.71
C THR A 4 6.11 12.64 -31.71
N GLU A 5 6.81 11.65 -31.17
CA GLU A 5 6.13 10.49 -30.60
C GLU A 5 5.34 11.01 -29.40
N THR A 6 4.02 10.95 -29.53
CA THR A 6 3.07 11.37 -28.50
C THR A 6 3.18 10.43 -27.30
N GLU A 7 3.18 11.00 -26.08
CA GLU A 7 3.31 10.26 -24.81
C GLU A 7 2.22 9.17 -24.61
N ASP A 8 1.18 9.17 -25.43
CA ASP A 8 0.09 8.19 -25.43
C ASP A 8 0.46 6.86 -26.11
N ASP A 9 1.45 6.84 -27.00
CA ASP A 9 1.78 5.65 -27.81
C ASP A 9 2.55 4.56 -27.04
N ILE A 10 3.18 4.92 -25.92
CA ILE A 10 3.97 3.99 -25.09
C ILE A 10 3.06 3.09 -24.22
N VAL A 11 1.79 3.47 -24.02
CA VAL A 11 0.86 2.71 -23.17
C VAL A 11 -0.07 1.79 -24.00
N ALA A 12 -0.18 1.99 -25.31
CA ALA A 12 -1.22 1.34 -26.13
C ALA A 12 -0.84 -0.06 -26.69
N ALA A 13 0.41 -0.51 -26.61
CA ALA A 13 0.84 -1.76 -27.24
C ALA A 13 0.94 -2.93 -26.25
N ARG A 14 -0.20 -3.38 -25.70
CA ARG A 14 -0.35 -4.72 -25.08
C ARG A 14 -1.83 -5.09 -24.90
N ALA A 15 -2.58 -5.09 -25.99
CA ALA A 15 -3.84 -5.82 -26.04
C ALA A 15 -3.53 -7.30 -26.27
N VAL A 16 -3.38 -8.06 -25.19
CA VAL A 16 -3.45 -9.53 -25.24
C VAL A 16 -4.85 -9.91 -24.78
N THR A 17 -5.61 -10.41 -25.74
CA THR A 17 -6.90 -11.05 -25.62
C THR A 17 -6.75 -12.40 -24.94
N ASP A 18 -7.16 -12.49 -23.68
CA ASP A 18 -7.74 -13.65 -22.98
C ASP A 18 -8.06 -13.15 -21.56
N ARG A 19 -9.28 -13.32 -21.06
CA ARG A 19 -9.56 -12.96 -19.65
C ARG A 19 -8.88 -14.02 -18.77
N PRO A 20 -7.86 -13.68 -17.97
CA PRO A 20 -7.22 -14.67 -17.12
C PRO A 20 -8.07 -14.86 -15.86
N ASP A 21 -8.12 -16.10 -15.36
CA ASP A 21 -8.65 -16.46 -14.03
C ASP A 21 -7.84 -15.84 -12.86
N ASP A 22 -6.97 -14.85 -13.14
CA ASP A 22 -5.94 -14.27 -12.27
C ASP A 22 -6.06 -12.75 -12.12
N ILE A 23 -7.29 -12.23 -11.99
CA ILE A 23 -7.48 -10.81 -11.66
C ILE A 23 -7.07 -10.59 -10.20
N ILE A 24 -6.08 -9.72 -9.97
CA ILE A 24 -5.64 -9.35 -8.62
C ILE A 24 -6.26 -8.00 -8.26
N LEU A 25 -7.00 -7.95 -7.15
CA LEU A 25 -7.60 -6.71 -6.67
C LEU A 25 -6.52 -5.80 -6.07
N TYR A 26 -6.62 -4.49 -6.31
CA TYR A 26 -5.75 -3.52 -5.68
C TYR A 26 -6.50 -2.26 -5.21
N THR A 27 -6.03 -1.69 -4.10
CA THR A 27 -6.57 -0.44 -3.53
C THR A 27 -5.46 0.60 -3.46
N PRO A 28 -5.57 1.74 -4.17
CA PRO A 28 -4.61 2.82 -4.05
C PRO A 28 -4.92 3.72 -2.82
N ILE A 29 -3.91 4.00 -2.01
CA ILE A 29 -3.99 4.86 -0.83
C ILE A 29 -3.06 6.06 -1.01
N ALA A 30 -3.69 7.21 -1.23
CA ALA A 30 -3.03 8.47 -1.51
C ALA A 30 -2.17 8.99 -0.35
N GLY A 31 -1.21 9.85 -0.67
CA GLY A 31 -0.44 10.63 0.32
C GLY A 31 -1.06 11.98 0.62
N THR A 32 -0.35 12.81 1.38
CA THR A 32 -0.78 14.19 1.70
C THR A 32 -1.00 15.03 0.44
N ASN A 33 -2.07 15.83 0.43
CA ASN A 33 -2.37 16.86 -0.57
C ASN A 33 -2.61 16.33 -2.00
N GLU A 34 -3.00 15.06 -2.14
CA GLU A 34 -3.53 14.50 -3.39
C GLU A 34 -4.99 14.96 -3.64
N LYS A 35 -5.27 16.25 -3.49
CA LYS A 35 -6.58 16.85 -3.84
C LYS A 35 -6.42 17.69 -5.12
N HIS A 36 -7.34 17.42 -6.07
CA HIS A 36 -7.64 18.17 -7.30
C HIS A 36 -6.77 17.88 -8.54
N GLY A 37 -7.38 17.17 -9.50
CA GLY A 37 -6.97 17.10 -10.91
C GLY A 37 -5.81 16.16 -11.23
N ARG A 38 -6.11 15.01 -11.85
CA ARG A 38 -5.14 13.99 -12.32
C ARG A 38 -4.28 13.41 -11.19
N SER A 39 -4.92 12.94 -10.12
CA SER A 39 -4.22 12.15 -9.12
C SER A 39 -3.93 10.75 -9.65
N TRP A 40 -2.87 10.12 -9.16
CA TRP A 40 -2.51 8.75 -9.54
C TRP A 40 -3.48 7.71 -8.98
N VAL A 41 -4.28 8.09 -7.97
CA VAL A 41 -5.32 7.22 -7.37
C VAL A 41 -6.67 7.28 -8.09
N ASP A 42 -6.82 8.24 -9.02
CA ASP A 42 -8.02 8.38 -9.83
C ASP A 42 -8.15 7.19 -10.77
N ALA A 43 -9.40 6.75 -11.01
CA ALA A 43 -9.68 5.80 -12.08
C ALA A 43 -9.18 6.38 -13.41
N SER A 44 -8.65 5.52 -14.29
CA SER A 44 -8.04 5.87 -15.57
C SER A 44 -6.73 6.67 -15.52
N SER A 45 -6.14 6.90 -14.33
CA SER A 45 -4.81 7.48 -14.23
C SER A 45 -3.78 6.65 -15.02
N LEU A 46 -2.63 7.23 -15.37
CA LEU A 46 -1.56 6.47 -16.03
C LEU A 46 -1.15 5.23 -15.23
N PHE A 47 -1.18 5.34 -13.90
CA PHE A 47 -0.85 4.23 -13.01
C PHE A 47 -1.94 3.17 -12.99
N ASP A 48 -3.22 3.58 -12.91
CA ASP A 48 -4.36 2.67 -12.95
C ASP A 48 -4.43 1.91 -14.29
N ARG A 49 -4.25 2.61 -15.41
CA ARG A 49 -4.19 1.98 -16.74
C ARG A 49 -3.04 0.99 -16.87
N HIS A 50 -1.88 1.32 -16.30
CA HIS A 50 -0.74 0.41 -16.27
C HIS A 50 -1.05 -0.85 -15.45
N LEU A 51 -1.63 -0.71 -14.25
CA LEU A 51 -2.03 -1.86 -13.45
C LEU A 51 -3.11 -2.71 -14.12
N ALA A 52 -4.10 -2.08 -14.75
CA ALA A 52 -5.13 -2.78 -15.52
C ALA A 52 -4.52 -3.60 -16.67
N ALA A 53 -3.56 -3.03 -17.41
CA ALA A 53 -2.83 -3.75 -18.46
C ALA A 53 -1.97 -4.90 -17.92
N GLN A 54 -1.65 -4.88 -16.62
CA GLN A 54 -0.95 -5.95 -15.92
C GLN A 54 -1.92 -6.94 -15.26
N GLY A 55 -3.24 -6.89 -15.49
CA GLY A 55 -4.23 -7.81 -14.92
C GLY A 55 -4.60 -7.53 -13.46
N PHE A 56 -4.45 -6.28 -13.00
CA PHE A 56 -4.93 -5.84 -11.70
C PHE A 56 -6.23 -5.06 -11.84
N GLU A 57 -7.18 -5.29 -10.95
CA GLU A 57 -8.46 -4.59 -10.94
C GLU A 57 -8.56 -3.67 -9.73
N ARG A 58 -8.90 -2.40 -9.99
CA ARG A 58 -9.04 -1.41 -8.94
C ARG A 58 -10.26 -1.71 -8.07
N ARG A 59 -10.06 -1.75 -6.75
CA ARG A 59 -11.09 -1.74 -5.72
C ARG A 59 -10.85 -0.54 -4.84
N ALA A 60 -11.70 0.46 -4.96
CA ALA A 60 -11.74 1.59 -4.04
C ALA A 60 -13.12 2.20 -4.11
N GLU A 61 -13.71 2.51 -2.96
CA GLU A 61 -14.92 3.32 -2.93
C GLU A 61 -14.61 4.67 -3.59
N GLU A 62 -15.46 5.09 -4.54
CA GLU A 62 -15.31 6.37 -5.23
C GLU A 62 -15.43 7.58 -4.29
N LEU A 63 -15.84 7.38 -3.02
CA LEU A 63 -16.15 8.45 -2.09
C LEU A 63 -15.89 8.03 -0.63
N ARG A 64 -14.64 8.13 -0.14
CA ARG A 64 -14.31 8.53 1.24
C ARG A 64 -12.81 8.78 1.41
N PHE A 65 -12.48 9.95 1.93
CA PHE A 65 -11.12 10.43 2.12
C PHE A 65 -10.46 9.69 3.29
N TRP A 66 -9.69 8.63 3.02
CA TRP A 66 -8.67 8.21 4.00
C TRP A 66 -7.67 9.35 4.14
N SER A 67 -7.74 10.07 5.25
CA SER A 67 -6.98 11.30 5.43
C SER A 67 -5.50 11.00 5.63
N ALA A 68 -4.73 11.06 4.55
CA ALA A 68 -3.27 11.06 4.59
C ALA A 68 -2.70 12.47 4.83
N ALA A 69 -3.47 13.35 5.48
CA ALA A 69 -3.02 14.69 5.86
C ALA A 69 -1.71 14.62 6.67
N LEU A 70 -0.92 15.70 6.65
CA LEU A 70 0.25 15.79 7.51
C LEU A 70 -0.27 15.80 8.95
N ALA A 71 0.00 14.74 9.68
CA ALA A 71 -0.37 14.56 11.08
C ALA A 71 0.84 14.10 11.89
N GLY A 72 0.76 14.23 13.21
CA GLY A 72 1.83 13.87 14.15
C GLY A 72 3.16 14.60 13.94
N THR A 73 3.23 15.59 13.06
CA THR A 73 4.42 16.45 12.95
C THR A 73 4.33 17.54 14.02
N TRP A 74 5.46 18.08 14.46
CA TRP A 74 5.48 19.17 15.46
C TRP A 74 4.72 20.43 15.01
N PHE A 75 4.44 20.57 13.71
CA PHE A 75 3.62 21.63 13.13
C PHE A 75 2.10 21.39 13.21
N THR A 76 1.66 20.19 13.61
CA THR A 76 0.26 19.78 13.58
C THR A 76 -0.18 19.39 14.98
N PHE A 77 -1.05 20.20 15.59
CA PHE A 77 -1.59 19.97 16.95
C PHE A 77 -2.50 18.74 17.06
N SER A 78 -2.80 18.06 15.94
CA SER A 78 -3.82 17.01 15.85
C SER A 78 -3.35 15.58 16.17
N GLY A 79 -2.08 15.37 16.56
CA GLY A 79 -1.53 14.02 16.76
C GLY A 79 -1.74 13.13 15.52
N HIS A 80 -1.93 11.82 15.70
CA HIS A 80 -2.14 10.84 14.62
C HIS A 80 -3.61 10.71 14.16
N GLN A 81 -4.52 11.52 14.70
CA GLN A 81 -5.98 11.37 14.52
C GLN A 81 -6.44 11.23 13.06
N PRO A 82 -5.93 12.02 12.09
CA PRO A 82 -6.30 11.87 10.69
C PRO A 82 -5.98 10.49 10.11
N TRP A 83 -4.86 9.89 10.51
CA TRP A 83 -4.44 8.57 10.03
C TRP A 83 -5.19 7.44 10.69
N ILE A 84 -5.50 7.59 11.99
CA ILE A 84 -6.34 6.66 12.72
C ILE A 84 -7.72 6.59 12.05
N PHE A 85 -8.36 7.75 11.87
CA PHE A 85 -9.67 7.84 11.21
C PHE A 85 -9.64 7.29 9.77
N GLY A 86 -8.60 7.63 8.99
CA GLY A 86 -8.44 7.05 7.65
C GLY A 86 -8.23 5.54 7.69
N GLY A 87 -7.51 5.01 8.68
CA GLY A 87 -7.28 3.59 8.86
C GLY A 87 -8.54 2.84 9.27
N GLU A 88 -9.37 3.42 10.12
CA GLU A 88 -10.68 2.86 10.50
C GLU A 88 -11.60 2.72 9.29
N GLN A 89 -11.70 3.74 8.46
CA GLN A 89 -12.45 3.67 7.20
C GLN A 89 -11.88 2.58 6.29
N LEU A 90 -10.55 2.51 6.13
CA LEU A 90 -9.91 1.50 5.28
C LEU A 90 -10.20 0.10 5.78
N ARG A 91 -10.20 -0.09 7.09
CA ARG A 91 -10.55 -1.36 7.72
C ARG A 91 -12.00 -1.76 7.48
N GLU A 92 -12.95 -0.81 7.57
CA GLU A 92 -14.35 -1.06 7.25
C GLU A 92 -14.51 -1.51 5.79
N PHE A 93 -13.88 -0.80 4.85
CA PHE A 93 -13.87 -1.16 3.45
C PHE A 93 -13.26 -2.55 3.20
N LEU A 94 -12.12 -2.86 3.83
CA LEU A 94 -11.49 -4.18 3.72
C LEU A 94 -12.43 -5.31 4.16
N GLY A 95 -13.29 -5.06 5.15
CA GLY A 95 -14.30 -6.02 5.60
C GLY A 95 -15.40 -6.32 4.57
N THR A 96 -15.50 -5.53 3.49
CA THR A 96 -16.45 -5.76 2.39
C THR A 96 -15.86 -6.57 1.24
N LEU A 97 -14.55 -6.81 1.25
CA LEU A 97 -13.84 -7.46 0.15
C LEU A 97 -13.83 -8.99 0.29
N PRO A 98 -13.64 -9.73 -0.82
CA PRO A 98 -13.55 -11.18 -0.80
C PRO A 98 -12.42 -11.69 0.10
N VAL A 99 -12.71 -12.75 0.85
CA VAL A 99 -11.76 -13.44 1.72
C VAL A 99 -11.52 -14.84 1.17
N VAL A 100 -10.25 -15.22 1.02
CA VAL A 100 -9.80 -16.56 0.62
C VAL A 100 -8.85 -17.06 1.71
N ASP A 101 -9.15 -18.23 2.30
CA ASP A 101 -8.37 -18.83 3.38
C ASP A 101 -8.07 -17.86 4.56
N GLY A 102 -9.06 -17.05 4.94
CA GLY A 102 -8.92 -16.07 6.03
C GLY A 102 -8.12 -14.81 5.67
N VAL A 103 -7.72 -14.65 4.40
CA VAL A 103 -6.99 -13.49 3.89
C VAL A 103 -7.86 -12.71 2.92
N VAL A 104 -7.98 -11.39 3.12
CA VAL A 104 -8.61 -10.49 2.15
C VAL A 104 -7.73 -10.45 0.91
N ASP A 105 -8.31 -10.85 -0.23
CA ASP A 105 -7.59 -10.99 -1.48
C ASP A 105 -7.41 -9.65 -2.20
N VAL A 106 -6.60 -8.77 -1.60
CA VAL A 106 -6.33 -7.42 -2.10
C VAL A 106 -4.89 -7.00 -1.87
N VAL A 107 -4.36 -6.21 -2.81
CA VAL A 107 -3.07 -5.52 -2.70
C VAL A 107 -3.31 -4.06 -2.32
N LEU A 108 -2.81 -3.65 -1.16
CA LEU A 108 -2.85 -2.25 -0.74
C LEU A 108 -1.62 -1.51 -1.25
N ILE A 109 -1.80 -0.40 -1.97
CA ILE A 109 -0.70 0.40 -2.53
C ILE A 109 -0.69 1.78 -1.88
N GLY A 110 0.19 2.01 -0.92
CA GLY A 110 0.27 3.26 -0.15
C GLY A 110 1.42 4.16 -0.60
N HIS A 111 1.13 5.45 -0.84
CA HIS A 111 2.15 6.46 -1.10
C HIS A 111 2.31 7.42 0.09
N SER A 112 3.55 7.72 0.47
CA SER A 112 3.85 8.71 1.51
C SER A 112 3.09 8.39 2.81
N TYR A 113 2.26 9.29 3.32
CA TYR A 113 1.46 9.04 4.52
C TYR A 113 0.29 8.08 4.31
N GLY A 114 -0.02 7.68 3.08
CA GLY A 114 -0.92 6.56 2.81
C GLY A 114 -0.43 5.26 3.46
N GLY A 115 0.88 5.10 3.65
CA GLY A 115 1.41 3.97 4.42
C GLY A 115 1.00 4.01 5.91
N ALA A 116 0.87 5.19 6.53
CA ALA A 116 0.42 5.29 7.91
C ALA A 116 -1.06 4.91 8.05
N VAL A 117 -1.88 5.28 7.07
CA VAL A 117 -3.29 4.86 6.99
C VAL A 117 -3.40 3.34 6.90
N ILE A 118 -2.59 2.70 6.02
CA ILE A 118 -2.53 1.23 5.92
C ILE A 118 -2.13 0.62 7.25
N ALA A 119 -1.08 1.13 7.90
CA ALA A 119 -0.62 0.60 9.18
C ALA A 119 -1.72 0.65 10.24
N TYR A 120 -2.45 1.76 10.35
CA TYR A 120 -3.57 1.88 11.29
C TYR A 120 -4.74 0.95 10.97
N ALA A 121 -5.07 0.76 9.68
CA ALA A 121 -6.11 -0.17 9.27
C ALA A 121 -5.80 -1.61 9.71
N LEU A 122 -4.55 -2.03 9.50
CA LEU A 122 -4.09 -3.41 9.73
C LEU A 122 -3.69 -3.71 11.17
N ALA A 123 -3.30 -2.70 11.95
CA ALA A 123 -3.06 -2.84 13.39
C ALA A 123 -4.36 -2.99 14.22
N GLY A 124 -5.52 -2.74 13.62
CA GLY A 124 -6.83 -2.79 14.28
C GLY A 124 -7.26 -4.20 14.70
N ARG A 125 -8.26 -4.27 15.60
CA ARG A 125 -8.87 -5.53 16.07
C ARG A 125 -10.38 -5.55 15.79
N PRO A 126 -10.96 -6.64 15.24
CA PRO A 126 -10.29 -7.88 14.83
C PRO A 126 -9.29 -7.66 13.70
N MET A 127 -8.27 -8.53 13.65
CA MET A 127 -7.18 -8.42 12.66
C MET A 127 -7.73 -8.82 11.28
N ILE A 128 -7.38 -8.05 10.25
CA ILE A 128 -7.73 -8.33 8.86
C ILE A 128 -6.45 -8.65 8.09
N HIS A 129 -6.25 -9.91 7.73
CA HIS A 129 -5.10 -10.30 6.92
C HIS A 129 -5.28 -9.84 5.47
N VAL A 130 -4.25 -9.28 4.86
CA VAL A 130 -4.27 -8.85 3.45
C VAL A 130 -3.16 -9.54 2.66
N ARG A 131 -3.45 -9.85 1.39
CA ARG A 131 -2.52 -10.53 0.47
C ARG A 131 -1.18 -9.82 0.38
N ALA A 132 -1.18 -8.51 0.14
CA ALA A 132 0.07 -7.77 0.04
C ALA A 132 -0.10 -6.28 0.32
N VAL A 133 1.01 -5.67 0.73
CA VAL A 133 1.16 -4.23 0.84
C VAL A 133 2.36 -3.80 0.01
N ILE A 134 2.16 -2.79 -0.84
CA ILE A 134 3.24 -2.04 -1.48
C ILE A 134 3.23 -0.63 -0.89
N THR A 135 4.32 -0.23 -0.24
CA THR A 135 4.50 1.16 0.19
C THR A 135 5.53 1.86 -0.69
N MET A 136 5.33 3.15 -0.96
CA MET A 136 6.26 3.98 -1.74
C MET A 136 6.50 5.30 -1.03
N GLY A 137 7.76 5.58 -0.71
CA GLY A 137 8.15 6.85 -0.06
C GLY A 137 7.46 7.08 1.29
N THR A 138 6.99 6.02 1.94
CA THR A 138 6.38 6.10 3.27
C THR A 138 7.44 6.51 4.31
N PRO A 139 7.21 7.58 5.10
CA PRO A 139 8.14 7.99 6.14
C PRO A 139 8.21 6.94 7.25
N LEU A 140 9.42 6.60 7.67
CA LEU A 140 9.67 5.74 8.84
C LEU A 140 9.83 6.63 10.05
N ARG A 141 8.73 6.77 10.81
CA ARG A 141 8.69 7.57 12.03
C ARG A 141 8.64 6.65 13.23
N ARG A 142 9.45 6.96 14.24
CA ARG A 142 9.55 6.18 15.47
C ARG A 142 8.21 6.02 16.20
N ASP A 143 7.33 7.01 16.12
CA ASP A 143 6.01 6.96 16.74
C ASP A 143 5.00 6.08 16.00
N LEU A 144 5.32 5.64 14.78
CA LEU A 144 4.57 4.63 14.05
C LEU A 144 5.15 3.22 14.20
N ASP A 145 6.33 3.06 14.81
CA ASP A 145 6.98 1.74 14.96
C ASP A 145 6.05 0.71 15.66
N PRO A 146 5.34 1.03 16.76
CA PRO A 146 4.43 0.06 17.38
C PRO A 146 3.23 -0.29 16.50
N VAL A 147 2.75 0.66 15.69
CA VAL A 147 1.61 0.44 14.78
C VAL A 147 2.03 -0.45 13.63
N TRP A 148 3.22 -0.23 13.05
CA TRP A 148 3.77 -1.10 12.03
C TRP A 148 4.03 -2.51 12.56
N ALA A 149 4.57 -2.66 13.78
CA ALA A 149 4.78 -3.99 14.37
C ALA A 149 3.50 -4.83 14.40
N LEU A 150 2.36 -4.22 14.78
CA LEU A 150 1.06 -4.88 14.77
C LEU A 150 0.53 -5.11 13.34
N ALA A 151 0.70 -4.14 12.44
CA ALA A 151 0.24 -4.24 11.07
C ALA A 151 0.96 -5.36 10.29
N GLU A 152 2.26 -5.58 10.51
CA GLU A 152 3.02 -6.63 9.82
C GLU A 152 2.49 -8.04 10.11
N GLU A 153 1.89 -8.28 11.28
CA GLU A 153 1.22 -9.57 11.59
C GLU A 153 0.06 -9.87 10.63
N ALA A 154 -0.56 -8.83 10.07
CA ALA A 154 -1.69 -8.91 9.17
C ALA A 154 -1.28 -8.94 7.67
N ILE A 155 0.02 -8.86 7.34
CA ILE A 155 0.47 -8.72 5.95
C ILE A 155 1.21 -9.99 5.52
N VAL A 156 0.72 -10.66 4.46
CA VAL A 156 1.42 -11.85 3.93
C VAL A 156 2.74 -11.46 3.26
N LEU A 157 2.74 -10.38 2.47
CA LEU A 157 3.90 -9.84 1.78
C LEU A 157 3.90 -8.31 1.82
N HIS A 158 4.95 -7.72 2.38
CA HIS A 158 5.17 -6.28 2.35
C HIS A 158 6.40 -5.94 1.50
N ILE A 159 6.19 -5.13 0.46
CA ILE A 159 7.24 -4.57 -0.39
C ILE A 159 7.31 -3.05 -0.19
N HIS A 160 8.51 -2.54 0.08
CA HIS A 160 8.76 -1.10 0.18
C HIS A 160 9.60 -0.58 -0.99
N LEU A 161 9.06 0.42 -1.69
CA LEU A 161 9.72 1.16 -2.75
C LEU A 161 10.20 2.52 -2.23
N TYR A 162 11.46 2.89 -2.52
CA TYR A 162 12.01 4.16 -2.06
C TYR A 162 12.80 4.91 -3.14
N GLY A 163 12.59 6.22 -3.20
CA GLY A 163 13.25 7.11 -4.16
C GLY A 163 14.74 7.29 -3.90
N THR A 164 15.54 7.23 -4.97
CA THR A 164 17.01 7.36 -4.87
C THR A 164 17.56 8.79 -5.01
N GLY A 165 16.76 9.79 -5.38
CA GLY A 165 17.22 11.14 -5.75
C GLY A 165 17.31 12.20 -4.64
N LEU A 166 17.97 13.33 -4.92
CA LEU A 166 18.15 14.45 -3.97
C LEU A 166 16.82 15.12 -3.57
N ARG A 167 15.85 15.23 -4.49
CA ARG A 167 14.52 15.76 -4.17
C ARG A 167 13.70 14.86 -3.25
N SER A 168 13.96 13.55 -3.25
CA SER A 168 13.39 12.67 -2.23
C SER A 168 14.08 12.81 -0.88
N TRP A 169 15.29 13.37 -0.79
CA TRP A 169 15.93 13.67 0.51
C TRP A 169 15.32 14.89 1.20
N VAL A 170 15.10 15.98 0.47
CA VAL A 170 14.70 17.27 1.06
C VAL A 170 13.33 17.22 1.75
N ARG A 171 12.40 16.40 1.25
CA ARG A 171 11.05 16.25 1.85
C ARG A 171 11.02 15.54 3.20
N PHE A 172 12.08 14.81 3.57
CA PHE A 172 12.16 14.19 4.89
C PHE A 172 12.97 15.01 5.91
N ALA A 173 13.74 16.02 5.47
CA ALA A 173 14.63 16.83 6.32
C ALA A 173 13.95 17.50 7.54
N GLY A 174 12.62 17.63 7.56
CA GLY A 174 11.85 18.12 8.70
C GLY A 174 11.66 17.13 9.87
N GLN A 175 12.12 15.88 9.75
CA GLN A 175 12.00 14.83 10.78
C GLN A 175 13.40 14.48 11.31
N ARG A 176 13.82 15.15 12.40
CA ARG A 176 15.17 15.01 12.96
C ARG A 176 15.46 13.58 13.48
N LEU A 177 16.65 13.10 13.16
CA LEU A 177 17.38 11.92 13.69
C LEU A 177 17.00 10.55 13.09
N ARG A 178 17.88 10.08 12.17
CA ARG A 178 17.96 8.77 11.48
C ARG A 178 17.03 8.58 10.27
N PHE A 179 17.38 9.21 9.15
CA PHE A 179 16.80 8.89 7.84
C PHE A 179 17.17 7.49 7.37
N ARG A 180 16.24 6.53 7.51
CA ARG A 180 16.30 5.26 6.78
C ARG A 180 15.26 5.30 5.67
N ARG A 181 15.72 5.17 4.42
CA ARG A 181 14.83 5.04 3.25
C ARG A 181 14.28 3.62 3.10
N LYS A 182 14.96 2.65 3.71
CA LYS A 182 14.56 1.25 3.76
C LYS A 182 13.82 1.01 5.06
N MET A 183 12.73 0.26 5.01
CA MET A 183 12.13 -0.36 6.19
C MET A 183 13.05 -1.50 6.65
N PRO A 184 13.82 -1.33 7.74
CA PRO A 184 14.92 -2.24 8.06
C PRO A 184 14.46 -3.65 8.43
N TRP A 185 13.19 -3.84 8.79
CA TRP A 185 12.59 -5.13 9.10
C TRP A 185 12.01 -5.84 7.87
N LEU A 186 11.91 -5.17 6.72
CA LEU A 186 11.37 -5.79 5.50
C LEU A 186 12.46 -6.46 4.67
N LEU A 187 12.16 -7.67 4.20
CA LEU A 187 12.98 -8.39 3.22
C LEU A 187 13.01 -7.65 1.87
N HIS A 188 11.86 -7.10 1.45
CA HIS A 188 11.69 -6.53 0.12
C HIS A 188 11.75 -5.00 0.15
N ASN A 189 12.96 -4.45 0.00
CA ASN A 189 13.21 -3.01 -0.11
C ASN A 189 13.85 -2.67 -1.46
N TYR A 190 13.12 -2.02 -2.35
CA TYR A 190 13.60 -1.70 -3.70
C TYR A 190 13.78 -0.20 -3.93
N ALA A 191 14.97 0.14 -4.43
CA ALA A 191 15.32 1.48 -4.86
C ALA A 191 14.69 1.78 -6.22
N VAL A 192 14.04 2.94 -6.36
CA VAL A 192 13.42 3.38 -7.62
C VAL A 192 13.83 4.80 -7.99
N LYS A 193 13.85 5.07 -9.30
CA LYS A 193 14.04 6.41 -9.89
C LYS A 193 12.71 7.16 -9.92
N GLY A 194 12.78 8.48 -10.08
CA GLY A 194 11.59 9.34 -10.17
C GLY A 194 11.22 10.08 -8.87
N GLY A 195 12.02 9.92 -7.80
CA GLY A 195 11.84 10.62 -6.54
C GLY A 195 10.69 10.04 -5.71
N HIS A 196 9.98 10.92 -4.97
CA HIS A 196 8.96 10.52 -3.98
C HIS A 196 7.73 9.84 -4.61
N SER A 197 7.25 10.36 -5.75
CA SER A 197 5.99 9.95 -6.39
C SER A 197 6.13 9.58 -7.87
N GLY A 198 7.35 9.52 -8.39
CA GLY A 198 7.60 9.34 -9.83
C GLY A 198 7.01 8.04 -10.38
N VAL A 199 7.08 6.95 -9.61
CA VAL A 199 6.52 5.63 -9.95
C VAL A 199 4.99 5.66 -10.14
N PHE A 200 4.29 6.65 -9.59
CA PHE A 200 2.83 6.75 -9.75
C PHE A 200 2.40 7.78 -10.79
N ARG A 201 3.27 8.71 -11.16
CA ARG A 201 2.86 9.92 -11.91
C ARG A 201 3.53 10.09 -13.26
N LYS A 202 4.61 9.36 -13.54
CA LYS A 202 5.43 9.58 -14.74
C LYS A 202 5.55 8.27 -15.51
N ALA A 203 5.04 8.24 -16.75
CA ALA A 203 5.04 7.06 -17.61
C ALA A 203 6.38 6.31 -17.60
N LYS A 204 7.50 7.02 -17.83
CA LYS A 204 8.86 6.43 -17.81
C LYS A 204 9.32 5.81 -16.49
N HIS A 205 8.60 6.02 -15.40
CA HIS A 205 8.94 5.51 -14.07
C HIS A 205 7.92 4.50 -13.54
N ILE A 206 6.71 4.44 -14.09
CA ILE A 206 5.66 3.50 -13.68
C ILE A 206 6.13 2.04 -13.78
N PRO A 207 6.76 1.57 -14.89
CA PRO A 207 7.20 0.17 -15.02
C PRO A 207 8.17 -0.32 -13.93
N GLN A 208 8.76 0.58 -13.12
CA GLN A 208 9.60 0.16 -12.00
C GLN A 208 8.81 -0.60 -10.90
N ILE A 209 7.47 -0.50 -10.88
CA ILE A 209 6.63 -1.28 -9.97
C ILE A 209 6.50 -2.75 -10.42
N ASP A 210 6.78 -3.07 -11.68
CA ASP A 210 6.50 -4.38 -12.28
C ASP A 210 7.22 -5.53 -11.56
N HIS A 211 8.42 -5.27 -11.05
CA HIS A 211 9.14 -6.24 -10.21
C HIS A 211 8.36 -6.61 -8.94
N ALA A 212 7.74 -5.63 -8.28
CA ALA A 212 6.91 -5.89 -7.11
C ALA A 212 5.63 -6.65 -7.48
N LEU A 213 4.99 -6.30 -8.60
CA LEU A 213 3.80 -6.98 -9.10
C LEU A 213 4.10 -8.44 -9.47
N SER A 214 5.25 -8.71 -10.07
CA SER A 214 5.71 -10.07 -10.40
C SER A 214 5.88 -10.94 -9.15
N ILE A 215 6.46 -10.40 -8.07
CA ILE A 215 6.57 -11.13 -6.80
C ILE A 215 5.18 -11.46 -6.23
N ILE A 216 4.26 -10.49 -6.28
CA ILE A 216 2.88 -10.68 -5.78
C ILE A 216 2.14 -11.75 -6.58
N ARG A 217 2.28 -11.78 -7.91
CA ARG A 217 1.71 -12.86 -8.74
C ARG A 217 2.23 -14.23 -8.34
N GLY A 218 3.51 -14.33 -7.98
CA GLY A 218 4.10 -15.56 -7.45
C GLY A 218 3.47 -16.08 -6.16
N LEU A 219 2.68 -15.27 -5.43
CA LEU A 219 1.96 -15.71 -4.23
C LEU A 219 0.69 -16.54 -4.52
N GLN A 220 0.21 -16.59 -5.77
CA GLN A 220 -1.05 -17.26 -6.12
C GLN A 220 -1.08 -18.77 -5.78
N GLY A 221 0.06 -19.39 -5.42
CA GLY A 221 0.13 -20.77 -4.91
C GLY A 221 0.39 -20.95 -3.41
N PHE A 222 0.51 -19.88 -2.62
CA PHE A 222 1.06 -19.95 -1.24
C PHE A 222 0.10 -19.57 -0.10
N VAL A 223 -1.06 -18.96 -0.41
CA VAL A 223 -1.93 -18.35 0.61
C VAL A 223 -2.53 -19.38 1.58
N GLY A 224 -2.74 -20.63 1.15
CA GLY A 224 -3.36 -21.68 1.96
C GLY A 224 -2.53 -22.25 3.12
N CYS A 225 -1.22 -21.93 3.24
CA CYS A 225 -0.35 -22.57 4.24
C CYS A 225 0.02 -21.73 5.47
N ARG A 226 -0.18 -20.40 5.47
CA ARG A 226 0.31 -19.54 6.57
C ARG A 226 -0.70 -19.26 7.68
N PHE A 227 -1.99 -19.42 7.41
CA PHE A 227 -3.05 -19.03 8.34
C PHE A 227 -4.04 -20.18 8.54
N ALA A 228 -3.53 -21.36 8.90
CA ALA A 228 -4.39 -22.37 9.50
C ALA A 228 -5.06 -21.75 10.74
N PRO A 229 -6.39 -21.91 10.92
CA PRO A 229 -7.05 -21.37 12.10
C PRO A 229 -6.38 -21.93 13.35
N ALA A 230 -6.15 -21.06 14.34
CA ALA A 230 -5.73 -21.50 15.66
C ALA A 230 -6.72 -22.58 16.14
N PRO A 231 -6.25 -23.71 16.69
CA PRO A 231 -7.14 -24.77 17.16
C PRO A 231 -8.15 -24.18 18.14
N GLU A 232 -9.43 -24.47 17.91
CA GLU A 232 -10.53 -24.04 18.77
C GLU A 232 -10.21 -24.33 20.23
N ASN A 233 -10.40 -23.32 21.07
CA ASN A 233 -10.05 -23.28 22.48
C ASN A 233 -10.39 -24.59 23.21
N VAL A 234 -9.34 -25.25 23.72
CA VAL A 234 -9.48 -26.17 24.85
C VAL A 234 -10.04 -25.36 26.01
N SER A 235 -11.26 -25.72 26.43
CA SER A 235 -11.93 -25.20 27.61
C SER A 235 -11.02 -25.28 28.83
N VAL A 236 -10.46 -24.14 29.24
CA VAL A 236 -9.80 -24.01 30.54
C VAL A 236 -10.93 -23.87 31.56
N LYS A 237 -11.23 -24.98 32.24
CA LYS A 237 -12.03 -24.96 33.48
C LYS A 237 -11.41 -23.97 34.45
N THR A 238 -12.11 -22.88 34.71
CA THR A 238 -11.83 -21.95 35.81
C THR A 238 -11.92 -22.71 37.13
N GLY A 239 -10.78 -23.07 37.70
CA GLY A 239 -10.67 -23.45 39.09
C GLY A 239 -10.84 -22.21 39.96
N ARG A 240 -11.82 -22.24 40.87
CA ARG A 240 -11.95 -21.30 41.99
C ARG A 240 -10.65 -21.30 42.79
N ILE A 241 -10.12 -20.11 43.05
CA ILE A 241 -9.24 -19.88 44.20
C ILE A 241 -10.07 -19.10 45.21
N LEU A 242 -10.05 -19.60 46.45
CA LEU A 242 -10.70 -19.08 47.65
C LEU A 242 -10.24 -17.66 47.98
#